data_AF-A0A7V9K6L6-F1
#
_entry.id   AF-A0A7V9K6L6-F1
#
_cell.length_a   1.000
_cell.length_b   1.000
_cell.length_c   1.000
_cell.angle_alpha   90.00
_cell.angle_beta   90.00
_cell.angle_gamma   90.00
#
_symmetry.space_group_name_H-M   'P 1'
#
loop_
_entity.id
_entity.type
_entity.pdbx_description
1 polymer ?
#
loop_
_entity_poly.entity_id
_entity_poly.type
_entity_poly.pdbx_seq_one_letter_code
_entity_poly.pdbx_strand_id
1 'polypeptide(L)'
;MREWVDKARRPEVVGGIGGFAGLFDASALKHYDRPLLATSADGVGTKVAIAQAMDRHDTIGFDLVGMLVDDLVVCGAEPIYLTDYIACGRVHPERIAAIVRGIAEACVVAGCALLGGETAEHPGLLSADEYDLAGATTGVVEAAALLGPELVRAGDQVVA
;
A
#
# COMPACT_ATOMS: atom_id res chain seq x y z
N MET A 1 15.24 -7.49 -2.12
CA MET A 1 13.96 -7.27 -1.42
C MET A 1 14.14 -6.34 -0.23
N ARG A 2 14.87 -6.72 0.83
CA ARG A 2 15.12 -5.89 2.02
C ARG A 2 15.61 -4.47 1.73
N GLU A 3 16.57 -4.32 0.81
CA GLU A 3 17.07 -2.99 0.38
C GLU A 3 15.97 -2.05 -0.12
N TRP A 4 14.98 -2.57 -0.86
CA TRP A 4 13.90 -1.76 -1.42
C TRP A 4 12.94 -1.30 -0.33
N VAL A 5 12.56 -2.21 0.55
CA VAL A 5 11.68 -1.89 1.67
C VAL A 5 12.34 -0.92 2.65
N ASP A 6 13.65 -1.03 2.87
CA ASP A 6 14.41 -0.08 3.69
C ASP A 6 14.41 1.35 3.08
N LYS A 7 14.28 1.49 1.75
CA LYS A 7 14.11 2.81 1.10
C LYS A 7 12.75 3.43 1.39
N ALA A 8 11.72 2.61 1.54
CA ALA A 8 10.38 3.06 1.95
C ALA A 8 10.26 3.27 3.46
N ARG A 9 11.35 3.20 4.23
CA ARG A 9 11.27 3.30 5.69
C ARG A 9 10.99 4.74 6.14
N ARG A 10 10.03 4.90 7.06
CA ARG A 10 9.82 6.14 7.81
C ARG A 10 10.46 6.11 9.20
N PRO A 11 10.76 7.28 9.82
CA PRO A 11 11.34 7.36 11.17
C PRO A 11 10.51 6.67 12.26
N GLU A 12 9.19 6.63 12.09
CA GLU A 12 8.25 6.02 13.04
C GLU A 12 8.28 4.47 12.99
N VAL A 13 8.91 3.86 11.99
CA VAL A 13 9.01 2.40 11.88
C VAL A 13 9.98 1.84 12.91
N VAL A 14 9.44 1.03 13.82
CA VAL A 14 10.20 0.37 14.89
C VAL A 14 10.59 -1.05 14.47
N GLY A 15 11.88 -1.35 14.53
CA GLY A 15 12.41 -2.66 14.14
C GLY A 15 12.78 -2.74 12.65
N GLY A 16 12.59 -3.92 12.06
CA GLY A 16 12.88 -4.19 10.65
C GLY A 16 12.05 -5.36 10.13
N ILE A 17 12.16 -5.62 8.82
CA ILE A 17 11.38 -6.65 8.13
C ILE A 17 11.80 -8.05 8.58
N GLY A 18 10.83 -8.96 8.68
CA GLY A 18 11.02 -10.36 9.09
C GLY A 18 10.68 -10.64 10.56
N GLY A 19 10.15 -9.65 11.29
CA GLY A 19 9.44 -9.90 12.55
C GLY A 19 8.01 -10.38 12.32
N PHE A 20 7.37 -10.94 13.36
CA PHE A 20 5.97 -11.40 13.31
C PHE A 20 4.96 -10.32 12.90
N ALA A 21 5.29 -9.06 13.13
CA ALA A 21 4.50 -7.90 12.74
C ALA A 21 5.42 -6.68 12.56
N GLY A 22 5.04 -5.75 11.68
CA GLY A 22 5.65 -4.43 11.63
C GLY A 22 5.06 -3.51 12.69
N LEU A 23 5.89 -2.62 13.24
CA LEU A 23 5.50 -1.70 14.31
C LEU A 23 5.68 -0.25 13.86
N PHE A 24 4.68 0.59 14.15
CA PHE A 24 4.69 2.02 13.90
C PHE A 24 4.56 2.77 15.24
N ASP A 25 5.45 3.71 15.52
CA ASP A 25 5.43 4.50 16.75
C ASP A 25 4.27 5.51 16.74
N ALA A 26 3.17 5.12 17.38
CA ALA A 26 1.99 5.97 17.54
C ALA A 26 2.26 7.25 18.34
N SER A 27 3.41 7.39 19.01
CA SER A 27 3.80 8.65 19.65
C SER A 27 3.96 9.79 18.64
N ALA A 28 4.24 9.47 17.37
CA ALA A 28 4.24 10.42 16.27
C ALA A 28 2.89 11.13 16.11
N LEU A 29 1.79 10.53 16.56
CA LEU A 29 0.45 11.10 16.42
C LEU A 29 0.06 12.06 17.56
N LYS A 30 0.93 12.25 18.57
CA LYS A 30 0.62 13.08 19.76
C LYS A 30 0.45 14.59 19.48
N HIS A 31 0.83 15.04 18.29
CA HIS A 31 0.67 16.44 17.88
C HIS A 31 -0.72 16.74 17.29
N TYR A 32 -1.53 15.70 17.03
CA TYR A 32 -2.94 15.84 16.66
C TYR A 32 -3.80 16.08 17.90
N ASP A 33 -4.86 16.88 17.75
CA ASP A 33 -5.85 17.11 18.81
C ASP A 33 -6.84 15.96 18.90
N ARG A 34 -7.34 15.50 17.74
CA ARG A 34 -8.22 14.34 17.62
C ARG A 34 -7.87 13.54 16.36
N PRO A 35 -6.80 12.75 16.37
CA PRO A 35 -6.40 11.96 15.21
C PRO A 35 -7.42 10.86 14.92
N LEU A 36 -7.85 10.76 13.67
CA LEU A 36 -8.62 9.64 13.14
C LEU A 36 -7.72 8.78 12.28
N LEU A 37 -7.81 7.46 12.45
CA LEU A 37 -7.14 6.52 11.56
C LEU A 37 -8.09 6.15 10.43
N ALA A 38 -7.66 6.41 9.20
CA ALA A 38 -8.33 5.96 7.98
C ALA A 38 -7.63 4.69 7.48
N THR A 39 -8.40 3.69 7.06
CA THR A 39 -7.83 2.46 6.50
C THR A 39 -8.55 2.07 5.22
N SER A 40 -7.79 1.58 4.25
CA SER A 40 -8.31 0.97 3.02
C SER A 40 -7.61 -0.36 2.79
N ALA A 41 -8.31 -1.26 2.09
CA ALA A 41 -7.79 -2.52 1.61
C ALA A 41 -8.31 -2.76 0.19
N ASP A 42 -7.40 -3.04 -0.72
CA ASP A 42 -7.72 -3.21 -2.14
C ASP A 42 -6.73 -4.18 -2.79
N GLY A 43 -7.09 -4.64 -3.98
CA GLY A 43 -6.23 -5.36 -4.89
C GLY A 43 -6.00 -4.59 -6.17
N VAL A 44 -5.12 -5.11 -7.02
CA VAL A 44 -4.89 -4.52 -8.35
C VAL A 44 -6.00 -4.89 -9.34
N GLY A 45 -6.73 -5.98 -9.07
CA GLY A 45 -7.76 -6.51 -9.95
C GLY A 45 -7.18 -7.09 -11.24
N THR A 46 -8.00 -7.16 -12.29
CA THR A 46 -7.67 -7.89 -13.53
C THR A 46 -6.45 -7.34 -14.29
N LYS A 47 -5.95 -6.15 -13.95
CA LYS A 47 -4.70 -5.61 -14.51
C LYS A 47 -3.49 -6.49 -14.21
N VAL A 48 -3.52 -7.32 -13.17
CA VAL A 48 -2.48 -8.34 -12.92
C VAL A 48 -2.31 -9.30 -14.10
N ALA A 49 -3.38 -9.63 -14.82
CA ALA A 49 -3.31 -10.51 -15.98
C ALA A 49 -2.51 -9.87 -17.14
N ILE A 50 -2.57 -8.55 -17.28
CA ILE A 50 -1.79 -7.82 -18.27
C ILE A 50 -0.31 -7.82 -17.89
N ALA A 51 0.01 -7.54 -16.63
CA ALA A 51 1.39 -7.60 -16.12
C ALA A 51 2.01 -8.99 -16.32
N GLN A 52 1.23 -10.05 -16.08
CA GLN A 52 1.62 -11.44 -16.32
C GLN A 52 1.83 -11.74 -17.81
N ALA A 53 0.89 -11.34 -18.68
CA ALA A 53 0.99 -11.55 -20.12
C ALA A 53 2.18 -10.80 -20.76
N MET A 54 2.57 -9.66 -20.17
CA MET A 54 3.70 -8.86 -20.63
C MET A 54 5.04 -9.25 -20.00
N ASP A 55 5.05 -10.16 -19.02
CA ASP A 55 6.22 -10.51 -18.20
C ASP A 55 6.89 -9.25 -17.59
N ARG A 56 6.07 -8.30 -17.12
CA ARG A 56 6.49 -7.03 -16.51
C ARG A 56 5.82 -6.84 -15.16
N HIS A 57 6.60 -6.95 -14.09
CA HIS A 57 6.08 -7.04 -12.72
C HIS A 57 6.58 -5.92 -11.80
N ASP A 58 7.49 -5.07 -12.27
CA ASP A 58 8.11 -4.00 -11.48
C ASP A 58 7.24 -2.74 -11.34
N THR A 59 6.21 -2.59 -12.18
CA THR A 59 5.30 -1.43 -12.13
C THR A 59 3.97 -1.73 -11.45
N ILE A 60 3.59 -2.99 -11.30
CA ILE A 60 2.26 -3.36 -10.78
C ILE A 60 2.08 -2.99 -9.30
N GLY A 61 3.19 -2.82 -8.57
CA GLY A 61 3.17 -2.31 -7.20
C GLY A 61 2.74 -0.85 -7.11
N PHE A 62 2.99 -0.03 -8.13
CA PHE A 62 2.45 1.34 -8.19
C PHE A 62 0.93 1.34 -8.33
N ASP A 63 0.38 0.39 -9.10
CA ASP A 63 -1.06 0.26 -9.23
C ASP A 63 -1.70 -0.13 -7.89
N LEU A 64 -1.10 -1.08 -7.16
CA LEU A 64 -1.59 -1.47 -5.84
C LEU A 64 -1.56 -0.31 -4.85
N VAL A 65 -0.41 0.35 -4.72
CA VAL A 65 -0.25 1.44 -3.75
C VAL A 65 -1.13 2.63 -4.13
N GLY A 66 -1.26 2.95 -5.42
CA GLY A 66 -2.12 4.02 -5.92
C GLY A 66 -3.57 3.85 -5.49
N MET A 67 -4.17 2.68 -5.74
CA MET A 67 -5.54 2.37 -5.31
C MET A 67 -5.72 2.57 -3.80
N LEU A 68 -4.75 2.06 -3.01
CA LEU A 68 -4.79 2.13 -1.56
C LEU A 68 -4.70 3.57 -1.03
N VAL A 69 -3.74 4.36 -1.52
CA VAL A 69 -3.50 5.71 -0.99
C VAL A 69 -4.51 6.72 -1.52
N ASP A 70 -5.03 6.53 -2.73
CA ASP A 70 -6.07 7.40 -3.30
C ASP A 70 -7.35 7.37 -2.44
N ASP A 71 -7.70 6.20 -1.90
CA ASP A 71 -8.82 6.06 -0.95
C ASP A 71 -8.58 6.79 0.39
N LEU A 72 -7.33 7.01 0.79
CA LEU A 72 -7.02 7.77 2.00
C LEU A 72 -7.10 9.27 1.74
N VAL A 73 -6.51 9.75 0.65
CA VAL A 73 -6.39 11.20 0.40
C VAL A 73 -7.73 11.86 0.13
N VAL A 74 -8.74 11.13 -0.37
CA VAL A 74 -10.09 11.68 -0.60
C VAL A 74 -10.80 12.10 0.69
N CYS A 75 -10.42 11.55 1.85
CA CYS A 75 -10.90 12.01 3.16
C CYS A 75 -9.92 12.97 3.86
N GLY A 76 -8.81 13.34 3.20
CA GLY A 76 -7.76 14.22 3.73
C GLY A 76 -6.73 13.52 4.59
N ALA A 77 -6.67 12.18 4.59
CA ALA A 77 -5.71 11.43 5.40
C ALA A 77 -4.31 11.38 4.77
N GLU A 78 -3.27 11.63 5.58
CA GLU A 78 -1.87 11.36 5.24
C GLU A 78 -1.61 9.84 5.34
N PRO A 79 -1.17 9.16 4.28
CA PRO A 79 -0.74 7.76 4.36
C PRO A 79 0.48 7.60 5.28
N ILE A 80 0.39 6.72 6.29
CA ILE A 80 1.51 6.50 7.24
C ILE A 80 2.19 5.15 7.02
N TYR A 81 1.44 4.10 6.74
CA TYR A 81 2.02 2.79 6.44
C TYR A 81 1.09 1.89 5.62
N LEU A 82 1.69 0.88 4.99
CA LEU A 82 1.05 -0.10 4.13
C LEU A 82 1.59 -1.50 4.44
N THR A 83 0.73 -2.51 4.24
CA THR A 83 1.13 -3.93 4.20
C THR A 83 0.64 -4.59 2.92
N ASP A 84 1.45 -5.46 2.33
CA ASP A 84 1.08 -6.21 1.11
C ASP A 84 0.82 -7.70 1.37
N TYR A 85 0.04 -8.32 0.49
CA TYR A 85 -0.20 -9.74 0.44
C TYR A 85 -0.13 -10.22 -1.01
N ILE A 86 0.80 -11.14 -1.26
CA ILE A 86 1.03 -11.73 -2.58
C ILE A 86 0.63 -13.20 -2.53
N ALA A 87 -0.43 -13.57 -3.25
CA ALA A 87 -0.77 -14.96 -3.49
C ALA A 87 -0.20 -15.39 -4.84
N CYS A 88 0.42 -16.57 -4.92
CA CYS A 88 0.94 -17.11 -6.17
C CYS A 88 0.75 -18.62 -6.26
N GLY A 89 0.66 -19.19 -7.46
CA GLY A 89 0.61 -20.65 -7.61
C GLY A 89 1.96 -21.31 -7.32
N ARG A 90 3.05 -20.63 -7.67
CA ARG A 90 4.43 -20.98 -7.30
C ARG A 90 5.25 -19.72 -7.09
N VAL A 91 6.12 -19.72 -6.10
CA VAL A 91 7.10 -18.66 -5.87
C VAL A 91 8.16 -18.70 -6.96
N HIS A 92 8.20 -17.60 -7.71
CA HIS A 92 9.29 -17.24 -8.61
C HIS A 92 10.05 -16.07 -7.98
N PRO A 93 11.22 -16.30 -7.33
CA PRO A 93 11.87 -15.29 -6.49
C PRO A 93 12.14 -13.95 -7.19
N GLU A 94 12.53 -13.99 -8.46
CA GLU A 94 12.81 -12.77 -9.24
C GLU A 94 11.55 -11.95 -9.49
N ARG A 95 10.42 -12.62 -9.79
CA ARG A 95 9.12 -11.99 -9.97
C ARG A 95 8.63 -11.35 -8.67
N ILE A 96 8.66 -12.09 -7.56
CA ILE A 96 8.26 -11.55 -6.25
C ILE A 96 9.15 -10.36 -5.87
N ALA A 97 10.47 -10.45 -6.12
CA ALA A 97 11.38 -9.34 -5.87
C ALA A 97 11.07 -8.09 -6.73
N ALA A 98 10.65 -8.26 -7.99
CA ALA A 98 10.24 -7.17 -8.86
C ALA A 98 8.93 -6.51 -8.38
N ILE A 99 7.94 -7.31 -7.98
CA ILE A 99 6.67 -6.81 -7.42
C ILE A 99 6.94 -6.00 -6.15
N VAL A 100 7.66 -6.57 -5.18
CA VAL A 100 7.97 -5.89 -3.91
C VAL A 100 8.81 -4.63 -4.14
N ARG A 101 9.70 -4.63 -5.14
CA ARG A 101 10.40 -3.41 -5.55
C ARG A 101 9.44 -2.32 -6.00
N GLY A 102 8.47 -2.65 -6.87
CA GLY A 102 7.46 -1.70 -7.32
C GLY A 102 6.60 -1.16 -6.19
N ILE A 103 6.19 -2.02 -5.24
CA ILE A 103 5.43 -1.59 -4.06
C ILE A 103 6.26 -0.63 -3.21
N ALA A 104 7.51 -0.97 -2.91
CA ALA A 104 8.38 -0.13 -2.11
C ALA A 104 8.69 1.22 -2.78
N GLU A 105 8.97 1.24 -4.08
CA GLU A 105 9.17 2.48 -4.84
C GLU A 105 7.90 3.35 -4.82
N ALA A 106 6.71 2.76 -4.93
CA ALA A 106 5.45 3.49 -4.83
C ALA A 106 5.18 4.01 -3.42
N CYS A 107 5.51 3.25 -2.36
CA CYS A 107 5.43 3.72 -0.97
C CYS A 107 6.33 4.95 -0.75
N VAL A 108 7.54 4.99 -1.33
CA VAL A 108 8.41 6.17 -1.28
C VAL A 108 7.73 7.38 -1.91
N VAL A 109 7.10 7.21 -3.08
CA VAL A 109 6.39 8.31 -3.77
C VAL A 109 5.18 8.77 -2.95
N ALA A 110 4.42 7.85 -2.36
CA ALA A 110 3.26 8.15 -1.53
C ALA A 110 3.61 8.68 -0.12
N GLY A 111 4.89 8.64 0.26
CA GLY A 111 5.35 9.05 1.59
C GLY A 111 4.94 8.11 2.73
N CYS A 112 4.54 6.86 2.45
CA CYS A 112 4.16 5.88 3.47
C CYS A 112 5.24 4.82 3.67
N ALA A 113 5.22 4.16 4.83
CA ALA A 113 6.10 3.04 5.09
C ALA A 113 5.54 1.71 4.54
N LEU A 114 6.37 0.90 3.87
CA LEU A 114 6.04 -0.51 3.66
C LEU A 114 6.37 -1.28 4.94
N LEU A 115 5.36 -1.50 5.79
CA LEU A 115 5.51 -1.94 7.17
C LEU A 115 5.68 -3.45 7.31
N GLY A 116 5.13 -4.21 6.38
CA GLY A 116 5.22 -5.67 6.34
C GLY A 116 4.48 -6.23 5.15
N GLY A 117 4.60 -7.53 4.95
CA GLY A 117 3.85 -8.23 3.91
C GLY A 117 4.01 -9.73 4.03
N GLU A 118 3.25 -10.46 3.22
CA GLU A 118 3.25 -11.91 3.21
C GLU A 118 3.23 -12.43 1.76
N THR A 119 3.91 -13.56 1.52
CA THR A 119 3.87 -14.26 0.24
C THR A 119 3.41 -15.69 0.46
N ALA A 120 2.25 -16.03 -0.10
CA ALA A 120 1.63 -17.34 0.04
C ALA A 120 1.63 -18.11 -1.29
N GLU A 121 2.10 -19.37 -1.25
CA GLU A 121 1.94 -20.32 -2.35
C GLU A 121 0.62 -21.09 -2.21
N HIS A 122 -0.26 -20.98 -3.20
CA HIS A 122 -1.56 -21.66 -3.26
C HIS A 122 -1.62 -22.65 -4.44
N PRO A 123 -0.83 -23.75 -4.42
CA PRO A 123 -0.82 -24.73 -5.50
C PRO A 123 -2.21 -25.38 -5.65
N GLY A 124 -2.71 -25.40 -6.88
CA GLY A 124 -4.02 -25.97 -7.22
C GLY A 124 -5.19 -25.00 -7.09
N LEU A 125 -5.01 -23.84 -6.45
CA LEU A 125 -5.94 -22.72 -6.52
C LEU A 125 -5.54 -21.73 -7.62
N LEU A 126 -4.25 -21.41 -7.71
CA LEU A 126 -3.64 -20.60 -8.76
C LEU A 126 -2.75 -21.49 -9.64
N SER A 127 -2.71 -21.20 -10.94
CA SER A 127 -1.78 -21.83 -11.86
C SER A 127 -0.34 -21.49 -11.48
N ALA A 128 0.63 -22.33 -11.86
CA ALA A 128 2.03 -22.18 -11.44
C ALA A 128 2.65 -20.81 -11.75
N ASP A 129 2.17 -20.13 -12.80
CA ASP A 129 2.66 -18.81 -13.20
C ASP A 129 1.72 -17.68 -12.82
N GLU A 130 0.58 -17.96 -12.18
CA GLU A 130 -0.38 -16.96 -11.74
C GLU A 130 -0.03 -16.37 -10.38
N TYR A 131 -0.30 -15.08 -10.23
CA TYR A 131 -0.29 -14.40 -8.95
C TYR A 131 -1.40 -13.35 -8.86
N ASP A 132 -1.74 -13.00 -7.63
CA ASP A 132 -2.63 -11.90 -7.28
C ASP A 132 -2.02 -11.06 -6.16
N LEU A 133 -2.44 -9.80 -6.09
CA LEU A 133 -1.89 -8.79 -5.21
C LEU A 133 -3.02 -8.08 -4.46
N ALA A 134 -2.91 -8.06 -3.15
CA ALA A 134 -3.71 -7.24 -2.27
C ALA A 134 -2.81 -6.45 -1.34
N GLY A 135 -3.36 -5.40 -0.75
CA GLY A 135 -2.70 -4.67 0.31
C GLY A 135 -3.71 -4.00 1.22
N ALA A 136 -3.20 -3.47 2.31
CA ALA A 136 -3.93 -2.65 3.25
C ALA A 136 -3.07 -1.45 3.62
N THR A 137 -3.70 -0.30 3.76
CA THR A 137 -3.02 0.94 4.14
C THR A 137 -3.73 1.56 5.33
N THR A 138 -2.95 2.30 6.13
CA THR A 138 -3.48 3.17 7.17
C THR A 138 -2.92 4.57 6.97
N GLY A 139 -3.80 5.56 7.08
CA GLY A 139 -3.48 6.97 7.14
C GLY A 139 -4.00 7.61 8.43
N VAL A 140 -3.62 8.85 8.64
CA VAL A 140 -4.10 9.68 9.75
C VAL A 140 -4.64 11.00 9.23
N VAL A 141 -5.73 11.48 9.83
CA VAL A 141 -6.30 12.81 9.57
C VAL A 141 -6.71 13.47 10.88
N GLU A 142 -6.49 14.78 11.00
CA GLU A 142 -7.10 15.55 12.10
C GLU A 142 -8.61 15.61 11.86
N ALA A 143 -9.42 15.28 12.86
CA ALA A 143 -10.86 15.23 12.68
C ALA A 143 -11.48 16.58 12.26
N ALA A 144 -10.84 17.70 12.60
CA ALA A 144 -11.27 19.03 12.15
C ALA A 144 -10.91 19.34 10.68
N ALA A 145 -10.03 18.54 10.06
CA ALA A 145 -9.59 18.66 8.68
C ALA A 145 -10.16 17.58 7.75
N LEU A 146 -11.06 16.73 8.26
CA LEU A 146 -11.69 15.66 7.49
C LEU A 146 -12.39 16.23 6.26
N LEU A 147 -12.08 15.67 5.09
CA LEU A 147 -12.77 16.01 3.85
C LEU A 147 -13.97 15.09 3.66
N GLY A 148 -15.07 15.65 3.15
CA GLY A 148 -16.30 14.92 2.92
C GLY A 148 -17.27 15.65 1.99
N PRO A 149 -18.27 14.93 1.45
CA PRO A 149 -19.25 15.48 0.53
C PRO A 149 -20.10 16.61 1.12
N GLU A 150 -20.21 16.69 2.45
CA GLU A 150 -20.91 17.75 3.18
C GLU A 150 -20.26 19.13 3.02
N LEU A 151 -19.02 19.21 2.56
CA LEU A 151 -18.32 20.47 2.30
C LEU A 151 -18.66 21.07 0.93
N VAL A 152 -19.22 20.26 0.02
CA VAL A 152 -19.53 20.66 -1.36
C VAL A 152 -20.75 21.60 -1.40
N ARG A 153 -20.64 22.67 -2.19
CA ARG A 153 -21.65 23.72 -2.33
C ARG A 153 -21.97 24.00 -3.79
N ALA A 154 -23.17 24.52 -4.03
CA ALA A 154 -23.53 25.01 -5.35
C ALA A 154 -22.57 26.14 -5.77
N GLY A 155 -21.96 25.98 -6.95
CA GLY A 155 -20.95 26.90 -7.48
C GLY A 155 -19.50 26.35 -7.40
N ASP A 156 -19.26 25.30 -6.61
CA ASP A 156 -17.97 24.60 -6.60
C ASP A 156 -17.66 24.02 -7.99
N GLN A 157 -16.37 23.98 -8.32
CA GLN A 157 -15.88 23.55 -9.63
C GLN A 157 -15.16 22.21 -9.52
N VAL A 158 -15.31 21.39 -10.56
CA VAL A 158 -14.47 20.21 -10.75
C VAL A 158 -13.18 20.66 -11.44
N VAL A 159 -12.04 20.32 -10.84
CA VAL A 159 -10.71 20.58 -11.42
C VAL A 159 -10.26 19.33 -12.17
N ALA A 160 -9.78 19.51 -13.40
CA ALA A 160 -9.28 18.47 -14.28
C ALA A 160 -7.80 18.69 -14.62
#